data_AF-D8KA31-F1
#
_entry.id   AF-D8KA31-F1
#
_cell.length_a   1.000
_cell.length_b   1.000
_cell.length_c   1.000
_cell.angle_alpha   90.00
_cell.angle_beta   90.00
_cell.angle_gamma   90.00
#
_symmetry.space_group_name_H-M   'P 1'
#
loop_
_entity.id
_entity.type
_entity.pdbx_description
1 polymer ?
#
loop_
_entity_poly.entity_id
_entity_poly.type
_entity_poly.pdbx_seq_one_letter_code
_entity_poly.pdbx_strand_id
1 'polypeptide(L)' 'MMKIKLVIIALLLAGSAWLSGCEQEGPAERAGENIDQTMEDAGDRMEDAGDRMEDATDR' A
#
# COMPACT_ATOMS: atom_id res chain seq x y z
N MET A 1 -12.43 -8.44 42.80
CA MET A 1 -13.05 -9.05 41.60
C MET A 1 -13.74 -8.03 40.69
N MET A 2 -14.60 -7.14 41.20
CA MET A 2 -15.35 -6.18 40.35
C MET A 2 -14.45 -5.16 39.61
N LYS A 3 -13.36 -4.71 40.25
CA LYS A 3 -12.37 -3.79 39.66
C LYS A 3 -11.60 -4.42 38.49
N ILE A 4 -11.25 -5.71 38.61
CA ILE A 4 -10.57 -6.47 37.55
C ILE A 4 -11.49 -6.68 36.35
N LYS A 5 -12.78 -6.98 36.59
CA LYS A 5 -13.78 -7.08 35.50
C LYS A 5 -13.93 -5.76 34.74
N LEU A 6 -13.91 -4.62 35.44
CA LEU A 6 -13.95 -3.29 34.81
C LEU A 6 -12.71 -2.99 33.95
N VAL A 7 -11.52 -3.36 34.42
CA VAL A 7 -10.27 -3.20 33.64
C VAL A 7 -10.30 -4.05 32.37
N ILE A 8 -10.80 -5.29 32.44
CA ILE A 8 -10.91 -6.18 31.27
C ILE A 8 -11.89 -5.60 30.24
N ILE A 9 -13.04 -5.08 30.67
CA ILE A 9 -14.03 -4.48 29.77
C ILE A 9 -13.47 -3.22 29.08
N ALA A 10 -12.73 -2.38 29.81
CA ALA A 10 -12.09 -1.20 29.22
C ALA A 10 -11.04 -1.57 28.16
N LEU A 11 -10.27 -2.63 28.39
CA LEU A 11 -9.28 -3.14 27.42
C LEU A 11 -9.93 -3.69 26.15
N LEU A 12 -11.04 -4.41 26.28
CA LEU A 12 -11.78 -4.97 25.14
C LEU A 12 -12.39 -3.86 24.26
N LEU A 13 -12.91 -2.80 24.87
CA LEU A 13 -13.48 -1.64 24.15
C LEU A 13 -12.42 -0.78 23.45
N ALA A 14 -11.22 -0.70 24.01
CA ALA A 14 -10.10 0.00 23.36
C ALA A 14 -9.59 -0.78 22.12
N GLY A 15 -9.62 -2.12 22.17
CA GLY A 15 -9.18 -2.97 21.06
C GLY A 15 -10.09 -2.90 19.82
N SER A 16 -11.39 -2.67 19.99
CA SER A 16 -12.33 -2.58 18.84
C SER A 16 -12.10 -1.35 17.95
N ALA A 17 -11.45 -0.29 18.45
CA ALA A 17 -11.12 0.89 17.66
C ALA A 17 -9.95 0.65 16.69
N TRP A 18 -9.09 -0.34 16.98
CA TRP A 18 -7.99 -0.73 16.08
C TRP A 18 -8.47 -1.60 14.92
N LEU A 19 -9.58 -2.32 15.10
CA LEU A 19 -10.13 -3.19 14.07
C LEU A 19 -10.70 -2.40 12.88
N SER A 20 -11.12 -1.14 13.09
CA SER A 20 -11.61 -0.26 12.03
C SER A 20 -10.52 0.18 11.03
N GLY A 21 -9.24 -0.06 11.33
CA GLY A 21 -8.12 0.26 10.44
C GLY A 21 -7.66 -0.90 9.54
N CYS A 22 -8.19 -2.11 9.72
CA CYS A 22 -7.69 -3.31 9.03
C CYS A 22 -8.40 -3.65 7.71
N GLU A 23 -9.52 -3.00 7.37
CA GLU A 23 -10.37 -3.42 6.24
C GLU A 23 -10.41 -2.44 5.06
N GLN A 24 -9.82 -1.24 5.17
CA GLN A 24 -9.89 -0.25 4.11
C GLN A 24 -8.55 0.45 3.92
N GLU A 25 -7.96 0.29 2.75
CA GLU A 25 -6.67 0.90 2.39
C GLU A 25 -6.69 2.39 2.70
N GLY A 26 -5.63 2.85 3.38
CA GLY A 26 -5.48 4.24 3.73
C GLY A 26 -5.29 5.13 2.50
N PRO A 27 -5.56 6.44 2.60
CA PRO A 27 -5.25 7.38 1.52
C PRO A 27 -3.76 7.39 1.14
N ALA A 28 -2.87 7.06 2.08
CA ALA A 28 -1.44 6.94 1.83
C ALA A 28 -1.07 5.66 1.06
N GLU A 29 -1.71 4.52 1.37
CA GLU A 29 -1.50 3.25 0.64
C GLU A 29 -1.94 3.40 -0.81
N ARG A 30 -3.14 3.93 -1.07
CA ARG A 30 -3.63 4.21 -2.43
C ARG A 30 -2.72 5.16 -3.21
N ALA A 31 -2.17 6.18 -2.54
CA ALA A 31 -1.23 7.10 -3.18
C ALA A 31 0.09 6.42 -3.52
N GLY A 32 0.60 5.57 -2.62
CA GLY A 32 1.78 4.75 -2.84
C GLY A 32 1.60 3.82 -4.04
N GLU A 33 0.48 3.11 -4.10
CA GLU A 33 0.17 2.16 -5.18
C GLU A 33 0.00 2.84 -6.55
N ASN A 34 -0.57 4.04 -6.59
CA ASN A 34 -0.66 4.81 -7.84
C ASN A 34 0.70 5.31 -8.32
N ILE A 35 1.60 5.68 -7.39
CA ILE A 35 2.97 6.08 -7.73
C ILE A 35 3.75 4.86 -8.26
N ASP A 36 3.63 3.71 -7.59
CA ASP A 36 4.30 2.47 -7.96
C ASP A 36 3.92 2.04 -9.39
N GLN A 37 2.61 2.00 -9.70
CA GLN A 37 2.13 1.72 -11.05
C GLN A 37 2.64 2.72 -12.10
N THR A 38 2.69 4.01 -11.75
CA THR A 38 3.21 5.03 -12.68
C THR A 38 4.71 4.82 -12.95
N MET A 39 5.47 4.39 -11.94
CA MET A 39 6.89 4.10 -12.09
C MET A 39 7.13 2.85 -12.93
N GLU A 40 6.32 1.81 -12.73
CA GLU A 40 6.36 0.58 -13.53
C GLU A 40 6.06 0.88 -15.01
N ASP A 41 4.96 1.57 -15.31
CA ASP A 41 4.61 2.01 -16.67
C ASP A 41 5.73 2.85 -17.31
N ALA A 42 6.35 3.75 -16.55
CA ALA A 42 7.45 4.56 -17.05
C ALA A 42 8.71 3.74 -17.35
N GLY A 43 9.00 2.73 -16.52
CA GLY A 43 10.09 1.78 -16.71
C GLY A 43 9.92 0.98 -17.99
N ASP A 44 8.74 0.36 -18.16
CA ASP A 44 8.39 -0.42 -19.34
C ASP A 44 8.54 0.41 -20.62
N ARG A 45 8.06 1.66 -20.62
CA ARG A 45 8.17 2.58 -21.76
C ARG A 45 9.62 2.93 -22.10
N MET A 46 10.48 3.05 -21.09
CA MET A 46 11.90 3.34 -21.28
C MET A 46 12.64 2.13 -21.86
N GLU A 47 12.32 0.92 -21.38
CA GLU A 47 12.88 -0.32 -21.92
C GLU A 47 12.46 -0.51 -23.39
N ASP A 48 11.16 -0.36 -23.68
CA ASP A 48 10.61 -0.38 -25.04
C ASP A 48 11.29 0.62 -25.99
N ALA A 49 11.68 1.79 -25.48
CA ALA A 49 12.37 2.82 -26.25
C ALA A 49 13.85 2.46 -26.46
N GLY A 50 14.50 1.88 -25.46
CA GLY A 50 15.87 1.37 -25.53
C GLY A 50 16.00 0.26 -26.57
N ASP A 51 15.12 -0.74 -26.50
CA ASP A 51 15.09 -1.86 -27.43
C ASP A 51 14.94 -1.39 -28.89
N ARG A 52 14.04 -0.43 -29.14
CA ARG A 52 13.87 0.15 -30.48
C ARG A 52 15.09 0.90 -30.97
N MET A 53 15.84 1.54 -30.07
CA MET A 53 17.10 2.22 -30.42
C MET A 53 18.20 1.21 -30.74
N GLU A 54 18.30 0.12 -29.97
CA GLU A 54 19.24 -0.97 -30.23
C GLU A 54 18.97 -1.61 -31.60
N ASP A 55 17.72 -2.00 -31.86
CA ASP A 55 17.27 -2.55 -33.15
C ASP A 55 17.56 -1.62 -34.35
N ALA A 56 17.50 -0.30 -34.13
CA ALA A 56 17.78 0.69 -35.17
C ALA A 56 19.28 0.93 -35.39
N THR A 57 20.13 0.61 -34.39
CA THR A 57 21.58 0.83 -34.43
C THR A 57 22.34 -0.43 -34.85
N ASP A 58 21.77 -1.62 -34.62
CA ASP A 58 22.29 -2.92 -35.09
C ASP A 58 21.96 -3.23 -36.57
N ARG A 59 21.29 -2.30 -37.27
CA ARG A 59 20.91 -2.42 -38.68
C ARG A 59 21.87 -1.70 -39.62
#